data_AF-A0A3A8YIY6-F1
#
_entry.id   AF-A0A3A8YIY6-F1
#
_cell.length_a   1.000
_cell.length_b   1.000
_cell.length_c   1.000
_cell.angle_alpha   90.00
_cell.angle_beta   90.00
_cell.angle_gamma   90.00
#
_symmetry.space_group_name_H-M   'P 1'
#
loop_
_entity.id
_entity.type
_entity.pdbx_description
1 polymer ?
#
loop_
_entity_poly.entity_id
_entity_poly.type
_entity_poly.pdbx_seq_one_letter_code
_entity_poly.pdbx_strand_id
1 'polypeptide(L)'
;MDDILKTLFLDNPYIPEQVCAFCKQLPEFREAERAYEETADRLRARLGAAEVDTFDEVLSRYLARYVHTYYLFGLSLRQEVLSALGQAG
;
A
#
# COMPACT_ATOMS: atom_id res chain seq x y z
N MET A 1 19.86 -8.99 5.05
CA MET A 1 19.05 -8.40 6.14
C MET A 1 18.79 -9.51 7.14
N ASP A 2 18.93 -9.24 8.43
CA ASP A 2 18.62 -10.18 9.51
C ASP A 2 17.16 -10.67 9.39
N ASP A 3 16.91 -11.96 9.63
CA ASP A 3 15.57 -12.56 9.51
C ASP A 3 14.56 -11.90 10.46
N ILE A 4 14.98 -11.44 11.63
CA ILE A 4 14.13 -10.71 12.58
C ILE A 4 13.70 -9.36 11.99
N LEU A 5 14.63 -8.64 11.37
CA LEU A 5 14.33 -7.36 10.72
C LEU A 5 13.44 -7.56 9.49
N LYS A 6 13.64 -8.65 8.74
CA LYS A 6 12.77 -9.02 7.62
C LYS A 6 11.34 -9.30 8.11
N THR A 7 11.16 -10.06 9.17
CA THR A 7 9.83 -10.33 9.74
C THR A 7 9.16 -9.07 10.29
N LEU A 8 9.91 -8.18 10.94
CA LEU A 8 9.35 -6.96 11.54
C LEU A 8 8.89 -5.93 10.50
N PHE A 9 9.65 -5.78 9.42
CA PHE A 9 9.43 -4.70 8.44
C PHE A 9 8.85 -5.17 7.10
N LEU A 10 9.20 -6.36 6.60
CA LEU A 10 8.72 -6.83 5.30
C LEU A 10 7.58 -7.82 5.41
N ASP A 11 7.75 -8.86 6.23
CA ASP A 11 6.84 -10.00 6.29
C ASP A 11 5.88 -9.91 7.49
N ASN A 12 5.62 -8.70 7.99
CA ASN A 12 4.79 -8.50 9.17
C ASN A 12 3.30 -8.62 8.83
N PRO A 13 2.60 -9.67 9.29
CA PRO A 13 1.22 -9.93 8.91
C PRO A 13 0.23 -8.93 9.52
N TYR A 14 0.62 -8.14 10.53
CA TYR A 14 -0.25 -7.19 11.22
C TYR A 14 -0.27 -5.80 10.57
N ILE A 15 0.77 -5.44 9.80
CA ILE A 15 0.86 -4.12 9.15
C ILE A 15 -0.35 -3.87 8.21
N PRO A 16 -0.78 -4.82 7.35
CA PRO A 16 -1.91 -4.57 6.44
C PRO A 16 -3.20 -4.17 7.17
N GLU A 17 -3.53 -4.86 8.27
CA GLU A 17 -4.73 -4.57 9.06
C GLU A 17 -4.63 -3.19 9.74
N GLN A 18 -3.47 -2.86 10.30
CA GLN A 18 -3.24 -1.56 10.93
C GLN A 18 -3.31 -0.41 9.93
N VAL A 19 -2.73 -0.59 8.73
CA VAL A 19 -2.81 0.39 7.64
C VAL A 19 -4.28 0.58 7.22
N CYS A 20 -5.04 -0.51 7.05
CA CYS A 20 -6.46 -0.43 6.71
C CYS A 20 -7.25 0.33 7.80
N ALA A 21 -7.01 0.02 9.08
CA ALA A 21 -7.67 0.69 10.20
C ALA A 21 -7.33 2.18 10.24
N PHE A 22 -6.08 2.56 9.99
CA PHE A 22 -5.64 3.95 9.92
C PHE A 22 -6.26 4.70 8.73
N CYS A 23 -6.24 4.10 7.53
CA CYS A 23 -6.86 4.68 6.33
C CYS A 23 -8.34 5.00 6.55
N LYS A 24 -9.08 4.13 7.25
CA LYS A 24 -10.50 4.37 7.59
C LYS A 24 -10.73 5.59 8.50
N GLN A 25 -9.71 6.09 9.19
CA GLN A 25 -9.79 7.30 10.01
C GLN A 25 -9.55 8.58 9.19
N LEU A 26 -8.96 8.48 7.99
CA LEU A 26 -8.62 9.63 7.16
C LEU A 26 -9.81 10.04 6.27
N PRO A 27 -10.30 11.28 6.38
CA PRO A 27 -11.40 11.77 5.54
C PRO A 27 -11.11 11.68 4.04
N GLU A 28 -9.89 12.03 3.62
CA GLU A 28 -9.46 12.04 2.22
C GLU A 28 -9.43 10.63 1.64
N PHE A 29 -9.05 9.64 2.45
CA PHE A 29 -9.08 8.24 2.05
C PHE A 29 -10.51 7.74 1.84
N ARG A 30 -11.41 8.07 2.77
CA ARG A 30 -12.84 7.69 2.65
C ARG A 30 -13.52 8.38 1.47
N GLU A 31 -13.10 9.58 1.11
CA GLU A 31 -13.57 10.26 -0.09
C GLU A 31 -13.08 9.55 -1.35
N ALA A 32 -11.79 9.23 -1.42
CA ALA A 32 -11.22 8.48 -2.54
C ALA A 32 -11.85 7.09 -2.70
N GLU A 33 -12.10 6.36 -1.60
CA GLU A 33 -12.76 5.04 -1.60
C GLU A 33 -14.18 5.14 -2.18
N ARG A 34 -14.98 6.13 -1.77
CA ARG A 34 -16.33 6.34 -2.33
C ARG A 34 -16.28 6.67 -3.82
N ALA A 35 -15.39 7.57 -4.23
CA ALA A 35 -15.25 7.94 -5.64
C ALA A 35 -14.82 6.76 -6.52
N TYR A 36 -13.96 5.89 -5.98
CA TYR A 36 -13.57 4.63 -6.62
C TYR A 36 -14.78 3.71 -6.80
N GLU A 37 -15.51 3.38 -5.74
CA GLU A 37 -16.67 2.46 -5.80
C GLU A 37 -17.76 2.98 -6.74
N GLU A 38 -18.13 4.27 -6.64
CA GLU A 38 -19.12 4.88 -7.53
C GLU A 38 -18.70 4.83 -9.02
N THR A 39 -17.40 4.90 -9.29
CA THR A 39 -16.87 4.81 -10.65
C THR A 39 -16.81 3.37 -11.13
N ALA A 40 -16.35 2.45 -10.28
CA ALA A 40 -16.32 1.03 -10.57
C ALA A 40 -17.72 0.51 -10.89
N ASP A 41 -18.74 0.86 -10.09
CA ASP A 41 -20.12 0.43 -10.32
C ASP A 41 -20.69 0.95 -11.63
N ARG A 42 -20.42 2.22 -11.97
CA ARG A 42 -20.81 2.78 -13.28
C ARG A 42 -20.12 2.06 -14.44
N LEU A 43 -18.85 1.67 -14.28
CA LEU A 43 -18.13 0.90 -15.29
C LEU A 43 -18.69 -0.52 -15.40
N ARG A 44 -18.98 -1.20 -14.28
CA ARG A 44 -19.57 -2.55 -14.27
C ARG A 44 -20.92 -2.57 -14.96
N ALA A 45 -21.75 -1.55 -14.73
CA ALA A 45 -23.04 -1.42 -15.39
C ALA A 45 -22.93 -1.23 -16.91
N ARG A 46 -21.83 -0.66 -17.41
CA ARG A 46 -21.62 -0.34 -18.83
C ARG A 46 -20.84 -1.40 -19.60
N LEU A 47 -19.85 -2.02 -18.96
CA LEU A 47 -18.88 -2.93 -19.59
C LEU A 47 -19.05 -4.38 -19.14
N GLY A 48 -19.78 -4.62 -18.04
CA GLY A 48 -19.87 -5.92 -17.38
C GLY A 48 -18.88 -6.03 -16.22
N ALA A 49 -19.23 -6.85 -15.23
CA ALA A 49 -18.41 -7.06 -14.04
C ALA A 49 -17.06 -7.73 -14.37
N ALA A 50 -17.06 -8.74 -15.26
CA ALA A 50 -15.86 -9.51 -15.58
C ALA A 50 -14.71 -8.64 -16.14
N GLU A 51 -15.00 -7.77 -17.10
CA GLU A 51 -14.01 -6.85 -17.68
C GLU A 51 -13.48 -5.84 -16.64
N VAL A 52 -14.35 -5.30 -15.79
CA VAL A 52 -13.95 -4.31 -14.78
C VAL A 52 -13.14 -4.96 -13.67
N ASP A 53 -13.57 -6.12 -13.19
CA ASP A 53 -12.86 -6.84 -12.13
C ASP A 53 -11.48 -7.32 -12.62
N THR A 54 -11.38 -7.77 -13.89
CA THR A 54 -10.08 -8.09 -14.51
C THR A 54 -9.17 -6.86 -14.58
N PHE A 55 -9.71 -5.72 -15.00
CA PHE A 55 -8.95 -4.47 -15.06
C PHE A 55 -8.47 -4.04 -13.66
N ASP A 56 -9.35 -4.06 -12.67
CA ASP A 56 -9.01 -3.70 -11.29
C ASP A 56 -7.95 -4.64 -10.71
N GLU A 57 -8.05 -5.95 -10.96
CA GLU A 57 -7.06 -6.92 -10.50
C GLU A 57 -5.66 -6.65 -11.08
N VAL A 58 -5.57 -6.31 -12.38
CA VAL A 58 -4.30 -5.98 -13.02
C VAL A 58 -3.75 -4.64 -12.48
N LEU A 59 -4.61 -3.63 -12.36
CA LEU A 59 -4.21 -2.32 -11.86
C LEU A 59 -3.72 -2.41 -10.41
N SER A 60 -4.45 -3.11 -9.56
CA SER A 60 -4.12 -3.33 -8.14
C SER A 60 -2.77 -4.05 -7.99
N ARG A 61 -2.50 -5.09 -8.79
CA ARG A 61 -1.19 -5.77 -8.80
C ARG A 61 -0.06 -4.85 -9.23
N TYR A 62 -0.28 -4.02 -10.25
CA TYR A 62 0.70 -3.04 -10.71
C TYR A 62 1.00 -1.98 -9.63
N LEU A 63 -0.04 -1.39 -9.02
CA LEU A 63 0.10 -0.39 -7.97
C LEU A 63 0.75 -0.97 -6.71
N ALA A 64 0.42 -2.21 -6.34
CA ALA A 64 1.07 -2.91 -5.22
C ALA A 64 2.59 -3.00 -5.41
N ARG A 65 3.07 -3.19 -6.65
CA ARG A 65 4.51 -3.20 -6.94
C ARG A 65 5.16 -1.84 -6.73
N TYR A 66 4.47 -0.75 -7.09
CA TYR A 66 4.93 0.61 -6.82
C TYR A 66 4.96 0.90 -5.32
N VAL A 67 3.87 0.61 -4.60
CA VAL A 67 3.78 0.80 -3.15
C VAL A 67 4.90 0.05 -2.44
N HIS A 68 5.14 -1.21 -2.81
CA HIS A 68 6.23 -2.00 -2.25
C HIS A 68 7.61 -1.38 -2.55
N THR A 69 7.81 -0.84 -3.75
CA THR A 69 9.06 -0.16 -4.12
C THR A 69 9.28 1.12 -3.32
N TYR A 70 8.25 1.96 -3.15
CA TYR A 70 8.33 3.16 -2.31
C TYR A 70 8.58 2.84 -0.85
N TYR A 71 7.97 1.77 -0.34
CA TYR A 71 8.21 1.27 1.01
C TYR A 71 9.67 0.87 1.21
N LEU A 72 10.23 0.06 0.30
CA LEU A 72 11.63 -0.35 0.32
C LEU A 72 12.58 0.84 0.22
N PHE A 73 12.31 1.79 -0.68
CA PHE A 73 13.11 3.00 -0.81
C PHE A 73 13.11 3.82 0.49
N GLY A 74 11.95 4.00 1.10
CA GLY A 74 11.82 4.67 2.40
C GLY A 74 12.47 3.89 3.55
N LEU A 75 12.51 2.56 3.51
CA LEU A 75 13.24 1.74 4.49
C LEU A 75 14.75 1.94 4.38
N SER A 76 15.32 1.93 3.18
CA SER A 76 16.75 2.20 2.96
C SER A 76 17.14 3.59 3.49
N LEU A 77 16.31 4.60 3.22
CA LEU A 77 16.53 5.95 3.74
C LEU A 77 16.54 5.99 5.27
N ARG A 78 15.64 5.25 5.93
CA ARG A 78 15.63 5.17 7.41
C ARG A 78 16.88 4.47 7.95
N GLN A 79 17.37 3.43 7.27
CA GLN A 79 18.62 2.76 7.66
C GLN A 79 19.83 3.69 7.53
N GLU A 80 19.90 4.49 6.46
CA GLU A 80 20.96 5.48 6.26
C GLU A 80 20.94 6.56 7.36
N VAL A 81 19.77 7.10 7.68
CA VAL A 81 19.60 8.10 8.75
C VAL A 81 20.02 7.55 10.11
N LEU A 82 19.58 6.34 10.48
CA LEU A 82 19.95 5.72 11.76
C LEU A 82 21.45 5.43 11.84
N SER A 83 22.07 5.01 10.73
CA SER A 83 23.51 4.78 10.66
C SER A 83 24.30 6.08 10.83
N ALA A 84 23.88 7.17 10.17
CA ALA A 84 24.51 8.48 10.31
C ALA A 84 24.38 9.04 11.73
N LEU A 85 23.22 8.88 12.37
CA LEU A 85 22.99 9.31 13.76
C LEU A 85 23.79 8.48 14.77
N GLY A 86 23.94 7.16 14.52
CA GLY A 86 24.73 6.27 15.37
C GLY A 86 26.25 6.47 15.24
N GLN A 87 26.73 7.03 14.13
CA GLN A 87 28.13 7.41 13.95
C GLN A 87 28.47 8.82 14.47
N ALA A 88 27.44 9.62 14.76
CA ALA A 88 27.59 10.97 15.32
C ALA A 88 27.52 11.01 16.86
N GLY A 89 27.34 9.85 17.51
CA GLY A 89 27.27 9.68 18.96
C GLY A 89 28.55 9.12 19.59
#